data_AF-A0AB34LF33-F1
#
_entry.id   AF-A0AB34LF33-F1
#
_cell.length_a   1.000
_cell.length_b   1.000
_cell.length_c   1.000
_cell.angle_alpha   90.00
_cell.angle_beta   90.00
_cell.angle_gamma   90.00
#
_symmetry.space_group_name_H-M   'P 1'
#
loop_
_entity.id
_entity.type
_entity.pdbx_description
1 polymer ?
#
loop_
_entity_poly.entity_id
_entity_poly.type
_entity_poly.pdbx_seq_one_letter_code
_entity_poly.pdbx_strand_id
1 'polypeptide(L)' 'MLNDEEHKAVKRYLSRYKIENKSRWYRETILSHILKTLEEDYPTLFNENEMRR' A
#
# COMPACT_ATOMS: atom_id res chain seq x y z
N MET A 1 -11.85 -13.34 2.11
CA MET A 1 -11.98 -12.50 0.89
C MET A 1 -12.67 -11.21 1.28
N LEU A 2 -12.51 -10.14 0.48
CA LEU A 2 -13.17 -8.86 0.75
C LEU A 2 -14.70 -9.05 0.76
N ASN A 3 -15.38 -8.29 1.62
CA ASN A 3 -16.84 -8.25 1.63
C ASN A 3 -17.37 -7.37 0.48
N ASP A 4 -18.69 -7.37 0.28
CA ASP A 4 -19.33 -6.67 -0.83
C ASP A 4 -19.12 -5.15 -0.79
N GLU A 5 -19.14 -4.54 0.40
CA GLU A 5 -18.91 -3.10 0.57
C GLU A 5 -17.45 -2.72 0.26
N GLU A 6 -16.49 -3.53 0.72
CA GLU A 6 -15.08 -3.37 0.39
C GLU A 6 -14.85 -3.50 -1.12
N HIS A 7 -15.48 -4.48 -1.77
CA HIS A 7 -15.42 -4.63 -3.22
C HIS A 7 -16.01 -3.42 -3.96
N LYS A 8 -17.14 -2.89 -3.50
CA LYS A 8 -17.79 -1.70 -4.06
C LYS A 8 -16.91 -0.46 -3.93
N ALA A 9 -16.28 -0.27 -2.78
CA ALA A 9 -15.35 0.82 -2.54
C ALA A 9 -14.16 0.76 -3.51
N VAL A 10 -13.51 -0.41 -3.63
CA VAL A 10 -12.38 -0.57 -4.56
C VAL A 10 -12.82 -0.38 -6.01
N LYS A 11 -13.96 -0.95 -6.42
CA LYS A 11 -14.46 -0.77 -7.80
C LYS A 11 -14.73 0.69 -8.13
N ARG A 12 -15.32 1.45 -7.19
CA ARG A 12 -15.55 2.89 -7.34
C ARG A 12 -14.24 3.65 -7.49
N TYR A 13 -13.23 3.31 -6.69
CA TYR A 13 -11.89 3.91 -6.77
C TYR A 13 -11.25 3.65 -8.14
N LEU A 14 -11.17 2.38 -8.56
CA LEU A 14 -10.57 2.01 -9.85
C LEU A 14 -11.27 2.70 -11.03
N SER A 15 -12.60 2.78 -11.00
CA SER A 15 -13.38 3.49 -12.02
C SER A 15 -13.10 4.99 -12.04
N ARG A 16 -13.05 5.65 -10.86
CA ARG A 16 -12.78 7.08 -10.74
C ARG A 16 -11.45 7.49 -11.37
N TYR A 17 -10.43 6.66 -11.19
CA TYR A 17 -9.07 6.93 -11.68
C TYR A 17 -8.75 6.21 -13.01
N LYS A 18 -9.75 5.61 -13.66
CA LYS A 18 -9.58 4.89 -14.94
C LYS A 18 -8.50 3.81 -14.89
N ILE A 19 -8.41 3.09 -13.77
CA ILE A 19 -7.48 1.99 -13.58
C ILE A 19 -8.11 0.72 -14.13
N GLU A 20 -7.64 0.29 -15.30
CA GLU A 20 -8.20 -0.87 -16.01
C GLU A 20 -7.70 -2.20 -15.44
N ASN A 21 -6.41 -2.26 -15.09
CA ASN A 21 -5.79 -3.48 -14.60
C ASN A 21 -5.91 -3.61 -13.07
N LYS A 22 -7.06 -4.13 -12.63
CA LYS A 22 -7.37 -4.41 -11.22
C LYS A 22 -6.28 -5.25 -10.52
N SER A 23 -5.87 -6.37 -11.13
CA SER A 23 -4.91 -7.30 -10.51
C SER A 23 -3.53 -6.68 -10.32
N ARG A 24 -3.04 -5.93 -11.32
CA ARG A 24 -1.79 -5.18 -11.22
C ARG A 24 -1.87 -4.16 -10.08
N TRP A 25 -2.95 -3.38 -10.03
CA TRP A 25 -3.14 -2.37 -8.99
C TRP A 25 -3.15 -2.96 -7.59
N TYR A 26 -3.85 -4.08 -7.36
CA TYR A 26 -3.83 -4.77 -6.07
C TYR A 26 -2.41 -5.19 -5.69
N ARG A 27 -1.70 -5.85 -6.61
CA ARG A 27 -0.35 -6.34 -6.35
C ARG A 27 0.59 -5.19 -5.98
N GLU A 28 0.60 -4.12 -6.78
CA GLU A 28 1.46 -2.96 -6.52
C GLU A 28 1.08 -2.29 -5.20
N THR A 29 -0.21 -2.06 -4.94
CA THR A 29 -0.67 -1.40 -3.71
C THR A 29 -0.32 -2.19 -2.45
N ILE A 30 -0.58 -3.50 -2.47
CA ILE A 30 -0.29 -4.39 -1.32
C ILE A 30 1.22 -4.50 -1.10
N LEU A 31 2.00 -4.74 -2.15
CA LEU A 31 3.45 -4.87 -2.03
C LEU A 31 4.11 -3.57 -1.57
N SER A 32 3.71 -2.42 -2.12
CA SER A 32 4.23 -1.12 -1.68
C SER A 32 3.93 -0.85 -0.21
N HIS A 33 2.74 -1.22 0.27
CA HIS A 33 2.41 -1.08 1.68
C HIS A 33 3.27 -2.00 2.56
N ILE A 34 3.36 -3.29 2.21
CA ILE A 34 4.17 -4.27 2.96
C ILE A 34 5.64 -3.84 3.03
N LEU A 35 6.24 -3.47 1.88
CA LEU A 35 7.64 -3.08 1.83
C LEU A 35 7.91 -1.84 2.68
N LYS A 36 7.03 -0.83 2.63
CA LYS A 36 7.15 0.36 3.46
C LYS A 36 7.09 0.01 4.95
N THR A 37 6.14 -0.83 5.36
CA THR A 37 6.05 -1.28 6.75
C THR A 37 7.29 -2.07 7.18
N LEU A 38 7.82 -2.95 6.31
CA LEU A 38 9.05 -3.69 6.60
C LEU A 38 10.27 -2.78 6.74
N GLU A 39 10.37 -1.71 5.94
CA GLU A 39 11.43 -0.70 6.08
C GLU A 39 11.30 0.08 7.39
N GLU A 40 10.08 0.46 7.78
CA GLU A 40 9.80 1.15 9.05
C GLU A 40 10.08 0.26 10.28
N ASP A 41 9.77 -1.03 10.19
CA ASP A 41 9.99 -2.01 11.26
C ASP A 41 11.44 -2.52 11.32
N TYR A 42 12.25 -2.30 10.27
CA TYR A 42 13.62 -2.76 10.24
C TYR A 42 14.45 -1.96 11.25
N PRO A 43 15.00 -2.60 12.30
CA PRO A 43 15.71 -1.89 13.35
C PRO A 43 16.98 -1.26 12.76
N THR A 44 16.98 0.07 12.64
CA THR A 44 18.16 0.83 12.23
C THR A 44 19.04 1.11 13.45
N LEU A 45 20.36 1.16 13.23
CA LEU A 45 21.35 1.41 14.30
C LEU A 45 21.14 2.76 15.00
N PHE A 46 20.52 3.71 14.28
CA PHE A 46 20.17 5.04 14.75
C PHE A 46 18.73 5.34 14.33
N ASN A 47 17.98 6.09 15.14
CA ASN A 47 16.67 6.59 14.73
C ASN A 47 16.83 7.71 13.69
N GLU A 48 15.80 8.01 12.87
CA GLU A 48 15.88 9.08 11.86
C GLU A 48 16.38 10.42 12.45
N ASN A 49 15.97 10.73 13.68
CA ASN A 49 16.37 11.94 14.40
C ASN A 49 17.85 11.95 14.81
N GLU A 50 18.47 10.78 14.93
CA GLU A 50 19.91 10.63 15.22
C GLU A 50 20.73 10.65 13.93
N MET A 51 20.18 10.18 12.80
CA MET A 51 20.85 10.21 11.50
C MET A 51 20.87 11.61 10.84
N ARG A 52 19.91 12.48 11.14
CA ARG A 52 19.78 13.84 10.55
C ARG A 52 20.53 14.94 11.32
N ARG A 53 21.30 14.60 12.35
CA ARG A 53 22.07 15.55 13.17
C ARG A 53 23.52 15.70 12.73
#